data_AF-A0A127B271-F1
#
_entry.id   AF-A0A127B271-F1
#
_cell.length_a   1.000
_cell.length_b   1.000
_cell.length_c   1.000
_cell.angle_alpha   90.00
_cell.angle_beta   90.00
_cell.angle_gamma   90.00
#
_symmetry.space_group_name_H-M   'P 1'
#
loop_
_entity.id
_entity.type
_entity.pdbx_description
1 polymer ?
#
loop_
_entity_poly.entity_id
_entity_poly.type
_entity_poly.pdbx_seq_one_letter_code
_entity_poly.pdbx_strand_id
1 'polypeptide(L)'
;MGQKVNPVGLRLGIVKGWDSNWYGGKDFADKLIEDEKIRKYILARIPKGGISKIIIERTLKRITITINTARPGVVIGKGGQEVDKIKEELKKITSKDVQINIFEIKRPELDAKLVGESVAQQLQARISFRRAMKQAIASALRVGAEGIKIQVSGRLGGAEMARTEHYKEGRTPLHTLRADIDYALSEAQTVYGKLGIKVWIFKGEVFGKRDLSPNAGQQSGGPSTGGPRNDRNERGGNDRRDGRNKRPGDVNQKRSSGAKRK
;
A
#
# COMPACT_ATOMS: atom_id res chain seq x y z
N MET A 1 -3.80 18.68 -23.05
CA MET A 1 -5.00 18.09 -22.40
C MET A 1 -4.63 16.77 -21.73
N GLY A 2 -5.07 16.55 -20.49
CA GLY A 2 -4.81 15.33 -19.73
C GLY A 2 -5.85 14.25 -20.03
N GLN A 3 -5.54 13.32 -20.93
CA GLN A 3 -6.44 12.22 -21.33
C GLN A 3 -6.31 10.96 -20.44
N LYS A 4 -5.55 11.01 -19.34
CA LYS A 4 -5.22 9.85 -18.51
C LYS A 4 -5.81 9.98 -17.11
N VAL A 5 -6.53 8.95 -16.67
CA VAL A 5 -7.13 8.83 -15.34
C VAL A 5 -6.05 8.57 -14.29
N ASN A 6 -6.27 9.01 -13.04
CA ASN A 6 -5.40 8.69 -11.91
C ASN A 6 -5.39 7.17 -11.65
N PRO A 7 -4.22 6.49 -11.70
CA PRO A 7 -4.13 5.04 -11.50
C PRO A 7 -4.63 4.54 -10.14
N VAL A 8 -4.47 5.36 -9.09
CA VAL A 8 -4.97 5.03 -7.75
C VAL A 8 -6.49 5.13 -7.73
N GLY A 9 -7.04 6.23 -8.25
CA GLY A 9 -8.47 6.47 -8.33
C GLY A 9 -9.22 5.40 -9.10
N LEU A 10 -8.68 4.97 -10.25
CA LEU A 10 -9.24 3.89 -11.07
C LEU A 10 -9.31 2.53 -10.34
N ARG A 11 -8.49 2.34 -9.29
CA ARG A 11 -8.34 1.07 -8.55
C ARG A 11 -8.93 1.11 -7.14
N LEU A 12 -9.54 2.24 -6.75
CA LEU A 12 -10.23 2.36 -5.47
C LEU A 12 -11.38 1.35 -5.39
N GLY A 13 -11.48 0.63 -4.27
CA GLY A 13 -12.50 -0.39 -4.05
C GLY A 13 -12.20 -1.75 -4.70
N ILE A 14 -11.14 -1.86 -5.51
CA ILE A 14 -10.71 -3.12 -6.15
C ILE A 14 -9.39 -3.60 -5.54
N VAL A 15 -8.32 -2.82 -5.73
CA VAL A 15 -6.96 -3.17 -5.27
C VAL A 15 -6.44 -2.17 -4.23
N LYS A 16 -6.94 -0.93 -4.26
CA LYS A 16 -6.54 0.15 -3.34
C LYS A 16 -7.70 0.51 -2.40
N GLY A 17 -7.37 0.66 -1.12
CA GLY A 17 -8.28 1.17 -0.08
C GLY A 17 -8.24 2.70 0.03
N TRP A 18 -8.94 3.22 1.05
CA TRP A 18 -9.02 4.64 1.36
C TRP A 18 -7.96 5.09 2.37
N ASP A 19 -7.55 6.35 2.27
CA ASP A 19 -6.59 6.97 3.19
C ASP A 19 -7.28 7.64 4.40
N SER A 20 -8.59 7.84 4.35
CA SER A 20 -9.41 8.26 5.48
C SER A 20 -10.52 7.23 5.66
N ASN A 21 -10.64 6.66 6.85
CA ASN A 21 -11.63 5.63 7.17
C ASN A 21 -12.52 6.12 8.33
N TRP A 22 -13.63 6.77 7.98
CA TRP A 22 -14.64 7.24 8.92
C TRP A 22 -15.94 7.56 8.20
N TYR A 23 -17.04 7.59 8.97
CA TYR A 23 -18.37 7.96 8.47
C TYR A 23 -18.81 9.31 9.05
N GLY A 24 -19.23 10.22 8.17
CA GLY A 24 -19.47 11.63 8.50
C GLY A 24 -20.88 11.98 8.93
N GLY A 25 -21.89 11.25 8.43
CA GLY A 25 -23.29 11.65 8.54
C GLY A 25 -23.51 13.06 7.96
N LYS A 26 -24.27 13.90 8.67
CA LYS A 26 -24.57 15.29 8.29
C LYS A 26 -23.36 16.22 8.39
N ASP A 27 -22.44 15.96 9.31
CA ASP A 27 -21.26 16.81 9.58
C ASP A 27 -20.03 16.40 8.74
N PHE A 28 -20.26 15.88 7.52
CA PHE A 28 -19.18 15.40 6.67
C PHE A 28 -18.24 16.52 6.22
N ALA A 29 -18.80 17.67 5.84
CA ALA A 29 -18.03 18.79 5.31
C ALA A 29 -17.01 19.34 6.34
N ASP A 30 -17.44 19.56 7.58
CA ASP A 30 -16.57 20.10 8.63
C ASP A 30 -15.43 19.13 8.99
N LYS A 31 -15.74 17.83 9.07
CA LYS A 31 -14.75 16.77 9.31
C LYS A 31 -13.74 16.66 8.16
N LEU A 32 -14.19 16.88 6.91
CA LEU A 32 -13.31 16.86 5.75
C LEU A 32 -12.32 18.04 5.75
N ILE A 33 -12.80 19.24 6.08
CA ILE A 33 -11.96 20.44 6.19
C ILE A 33 -10.91 20.25 7.31
N GLU A 34 -11.32 19.65 8.42
CA GLU A 34 -10.43 19.31 9.53
C GLU A 34 -9.37 18.29 9.10
N ASP A 35 -9.73 17.23 8.36
CA ASP A 35 -8.78 16.27 7.79
C ASP A 35 -7.74 16.94 6.86
N GLU A 36 -8.17 17.87 6.01
CA GLU A 36 -7.27 18.58 5.11
C GLU A 36 -6.28 19.46 5.88
N LYS A 37 -6.74 20.16 6.92
CA LYS A 37 -5.88 20.95 7.81
C LYS A 37 -4.84 20.08 8.50
N ILE A 38 -5.25 18.92 9.02
CA ILE A 38 -4.35 17.94 9.66
C ILE A 38 -3.26 17.48 8.67
N ARG A 39 -3.66 17.09 7.44
CA ARG A 39 -2.71 16.63 6.41
C ARG A 39 -1.72 17.72 6.01
N LYS A 40 -2.20 18.95 5.76
CA LYS A 40 -1.34 20.11 5.43
C LYS A 40 -0.37 20.43 6.56
N TYR A 41 -0.86 20.41 7.79
CA TYR A 41 -0.06 20.70 8.98
C TYR A 41 1.08 19.69 9.18
N ILE A 42 0.79 18.39 9.12
CA ILE A 42 1.79 17.33 9.30
C ILE A 42 2.87 17.41 8.21
N LEU A 43 2.48 17.62 6.95
CA LEU A 43 3.42 17.74 5.83
C LEU A 43 4.32 18.98 5.95
N ALA A 44 3.79 20.10 6.47
CA ALA A 44 4.55 21.33 6.66
C ALA A 44 5.50 21.24 7.87
N ARG A 45 5.08 20.57 8.95
CA ARG A 45 5.86 20.48 10.20
C ARG A 45 7.07 19.54 10.07
N ILE A 46 6.93 18.42 9.35
CA ILE A 46 7.99 17.41 9.22
C ILE A 46 8.43 17.23 7.76
N PRO A 47 9.02 18.24 7.10
CA PRO A 47 9.44 18.14 5.70
C PRO A 47 10.56 17.12 5.48
N LYS A 48 11.38 16.85 6.50
CA LYS A 48 12.48 15.86 6.46
C LYS A 48 12.03 14.45 6.85
N GLY A 49 10.76 14.27 7.21
CA GLY A 49 10.22 13.03 7.73
C GLY A 49 10.02 11.95 6.67
N GLY A 50 10.03 12.30 5.37
CA GLY A 50 9.76 11.33 4.29
C GLY A 50 8.43 10.62 4.53
N ILE A 51 7.35 11.40 4.56
CA ILE A 51 5.99 10.91 4.84
C ILE A 51 5.39 10.44 3.51
N SER A 52 5.07 9.16 3.41
CA SER A 52 4.41 8.60 2.23
C SER A 52 2.91 8.83 2.28
N LYS A 53 2.29 8.39 3.39
CA LYS A 53 0.85 8.35 3.55
C LYS A 53 0.47 8.72 4.98
N ILE A 54 -0.66 9.42 5.10
CA ILE A 54 -1.30 9.73 6.38
C ILE A 54 -2.66 9.05 6.33
N ILE A 55 -2.89 8.10 7.24
CA ILE A 55 -4.16 7.42 7.40
C ILE A 55 -4.90 8.09 8.55
N ILE A 56 -6.14 8.52 8.32
CA ILE A 56 -6.96 9.15 9.34
C ILE A 56 -8.16 8.26 9.63
N GLU A 57 -8.26 7.80 10.86
CA GLU A 57 -9.40 7.05 11.37
C GLU A 57 -10.10 7.89 12.43
N ARG A 58 -11.42 8.04 12.33
CA ARG A 58 -12.19 8.81 13.30
C ARG A 58 -13.19 7.90 13.98
N THR A 59 -13.12 7.91 15.30
CA THR A 59 -14.18 7.41 16.18
C THR A 59 -14.99 8.60 16.70
N LEU A 60 -16.05 8.35 17.47
CA LEU A 60 -16.92 9.41 18.00
C LEU A 60 -16.17 10.44 18.87
N LYS A 61 -15.15 10.01 19.62
CA LYS A 61 -14.44 10.86 20.60
C LYS A 61 -12.97 11.08 20.28
N ARG A 62 -12.38 10.24 19.42
CA ARG A 62 -10.93 10.19 19.20
C ARG A 62 -10.60 10.10 17.73
N ILE A 63 -9.55 10.82 17.33
CA ILE A 63 -8.97 10.72 15.99
C ILE A 63 -7.66 9.95 16.10
N THR A 64 -7.54 8.86 15.35
CA THR A 64 -6.31 8.10 15.22
C THR A 64 -5.66 8.46 13.89
N ILE A 65 -4.46 9.02 13.96
CA ILE A 65 -3.65 9.41 12.81
C ILE A 65 -2.49 8.43 12.72
N THR A 66 -2.45 7.64 11.66
CA THR A 66 -1.34 6.73 11.39
C THR A 66 -0.46 7.35 10.30
N ILE A 67 0.78 7.67 10.65
CA ILE A 67 1.76 8.30 9.76
C ILE A 67 2.69 7.21 9.24
N ASN A 68 2.66 6.97 7.92
CA ASN A 68 3.55 6.04 7.26
C ASN A 68 4.79 6.79 6.76
N THR A 69 5.95 6.47 7.32
CA THR A 69 7.20 7.19 7.11
C THR A 69 8.35 6.24 6.79
N ALA A 70 9.29 6.72 5.97
CA ALA A 70 10.58 6.05 5.74
C ALA A 70 11.59 6.26 6.88
N ARG A 71 11.38 7.28 7.72
CA ARG A 71 12.31 7.71 8.76
C ARG A 71 11.57 7.95 10.07
N PRO A 72 11.13 6.89 10.77
CA PRO A 72 10.37 7.01 12.01
C PRO A 72 11.13 7.79 13.09
N GLY A 73 12.46 7.65 13.16
CA GLY A 73 13.27 8.37 14.15
C GLY A 73 13.20 9.90 14.06
N VAL A 74 13.02 10.46 12.86
CA VAL A 74 12.87 11.92 12.68
C VAL A 74 11.48 12.38 13.15
N VAL A 75 10.46 11.54 12.99
CA VAL A 75 9.08 11.83 13.39
C VAL A 75 8.91 11.69 14.91
N ILE A 76 9.59 10.72 15.53
CA ILE A 76 9.53 10.49 16.98
C ILE A 76 10.33 11.58 17.74
N GLY A 77 11.48 11.97 17.21
CA GLY A 77 12.40 12.89 17.86
C GLY A 77 13.15 12.26 19.04
N LYS A 78 13.92 13.07 19.77
CA LYS A 78 14.69 12.61 20.94
C LYS A 78 13.74 12.35 22.11
N GLY A 79 13.54 11.07 22.46
CA GLY A 79 12.70 10.68 23.60
C GLY A 79 11.19 10.91 23.41
N GLY A 80 10.69 10.99 22.17
CA GLY A 80 9.25 11.14 21.90
C GLY A 80 8.72 12.58 21.93
N GLN A 81 9.57 13.56 22.26
CA GLN A 81 9.15 14.96 22.43
C GLN A 81 8.47 15.57 21.21
N GLU A 82 8.85 15.18 19.99
CA GLU A 82 8.25 15.77 18.79
C GLU A 82 6.82 15.27 18.57
N VAL A 83 6.54 14.01 18.91
CA VAL A 83 5.19 13.43 18.82
C VAL A 83 4.26 14.10 19.83
N ASP A 84 4.75 14.35 21.04
CA ASP A 84 3.96 15.02 22.08
C ASP A 84 3.60 16.46 21.67
N LYS A 85 4.56 17.21 21.11
CA LYS A 85 4.28 18.56 20.56
C LYS A 85 3.27 18.53 19.43
N ILE A 86 3.42 17.61 18.48
CA ILE A 86 2.48 17.47 17.36
C ILE A 86 1.08 17.11 17.89
N LYS A 87 0.99 16.24 18.89
CA LYS A 87 -0.28 15.88 19.52
C LYS A 87 -0.94 17.09 20.20
N GLU A 88 -0.19 17.91 20.91
CA GLU A 88 -0.70 19.15 21.52
C GLU A 88 -1.15 20.18 20.47
N GLU A 89 -0.35 20.38 19.42
CA GLU A 89 -0.66 21.31 18.32
C GLU A 89 -1.90 20.85 17.53
N LEU A 90 -2.02 19.55 17.24
CA LEU A 90 -3.20 18.98 16.59
C LEU A 90 -4.44 19.06 17.47
N LYS A 91 -4.30 18.91 18.79
CA LYS A 91 -5.39 19.07 19.75
C LYS A 91 -5.95 20.51 19.74
N LYS A 92 -5.10 21.52 19.55
CA LYS A 92 -5.54 22.93 19.42
C LYS A 92 -6.33 23.18 18.13
N ILE A 93 -6.01 22.48 17.05
CA ILE A 93 -6.68 22.63 15.75
C ILE A 93 -8.04 21.90 15.73
N THR A 94 -8.09 20.74 16.39
CA THR A 94 -9.17 19.75 16.26
C THR A 94 -10.14 19.81 17.45
N SER A 95 -9.71 20.34 18.59
CA SER A 95 -10.43 20.35 19.87
C SER A 95 -10.89 18.96 20.37
N LYS A 96 -10.36 17.87 19.78
CA LYS A 96 -10.65 16.46 20.10
C LYS A 96 -9.37 15.76 20.55
N ASP A 97 -9.52 14.59 21.16
CA ASP A 97 -8.36 13.79 21.52
C ASP A 97 -7.76 13.10 20.28
N VAL A 98 -6.43 13.18 20.16
CA VAL A 98 -5.68 12.71 19.00
C VAL A 98 -4.70 11.62 19.44
N GLN A 99 -4.78 10.46 18.80
CA GLN A 99 -3.77 9.41 18.86
C GLN A 99 -2.89 9.48 17.63
N ILE A 100 -1.58 9.40 17.82
CA ILE A 100 -0.62 9.32 16.72
C ILE A 100 0.01 7.93 16.75
N ASN A 101 -0.12 7.21 15.65
CA ASN A 101 0.57 5.95 15.40
C ASN A 101 1.61 6.19 14.30
N ILE A 102 2.83 5.69 14.48
CA ILE A 102 3.91 5.84 13.50
C ILE A 102 4.19 4.46 12.92
N PHE A 103 4.10 4.35 11.60
CA PHE A 103 4.35 3.11 10.88
C PHE A 103 5.59 3.26 9.99
N GLU A 104 6.52 2.34 10.15
CA GLU A 104 7.76 2.31 9.36
C GLU A 104 7.55 1.61 8.03
N ILE A 105 7.97 2.27 6.95
CA ILE A 105 8.02 1.69 5.62
C ILE A 105 9.34 0.93 5.47
N LYS A 106 9.27 -0.40 5.51
CA LYS A 106 10.45 -1.30 5.39
C LYS A 106 11.25 -1.12 4.09
N ARG A 107 10.58 -0.72 2.99
CA ARG A 107 11.17 -0.60 1.65
C ARG A 107 10.73 0.70 1.00
N PRO A 108 11.41 1.82 1.24
CA PRO A 108 11.02 3.14 0.73
C PRO A 108 11.13 3.25 -0.79
N GLU A 109 11.97 2.45 -1.45
CA GLU A 109 12.18 2.46 -2.90
C GLU A 109 10.98 1.91 -3.69
N LEU A 110 10.08 1.17 -3.03
CA LEU A 110 8.85 0.69 -3.63
C LEU A 110 7.70 1.69 -3.52
N ASP A 111 7.87 2.76 -2.73
CA ASP A 111 6.82 3.76 -2.53
C ASP A 111 6.94 4.89 -3.54
N ALA A 112 5.88 5.13 -4.31
CA ALA A 112 5.91 6.11 -5.39
C ALA A 112 6.12 7.55 -4.86
N LYS A 113 5.59 7.87 -3.67
CA LYS A 113 5.69 9.21 -3.08
C LYS A 113 7.13 9.49 -2.65
N LEU A 114 7.73 8.55 -1.94
CA LEU A 114 9.11 8.66 -1.44
C LEU A 114 10.13 8.71 -2.58
N VAL A 115 9.96 7.89 -3.61
CA VAL A 115 10.80 7.94 -4.82
C VAL A 115 10.65 9.29 -5.52
N GLY A 116 9.43 9.80 -5.66
CA GLY A 116 9.17 11.12 -6.25
C GLY A 116 9.81 12.27 -5.46
N GLU A 117 9.74 12.23 -4.13
CA GLU A 117 10.40 13.21 -3.26
C GLU A 117 11.92 13.13 -3.31
N SER A 118 12.49 11.92 -3.36
CA SER A 118 13.94 11.75 -3.51
C SER A 118 14.44 12.33 -4.83
N VAL A 119 13.74 12.08 -5.94
CA VAL A 119 14.06 12.68 -7.24
C VAL A 119 13.89 14.20 -7.17
N ALA A 120 12.85 14.70 -6.50
CA ALA A 120 12.65 16.15 -6.34
C ALA A 120 13.81 16.81 -5.61
N GLN A 121 14.26 16.23 -4.49
CA GLN A 121 15.42 16.71 -3.72
C GLN A 121 16.69 16.71 -4.56
N GLN A 122 16.92 15.66 -5.36
CA GLN A 122 18.09 15.61 -6.26
C GLN A 122 18.04 16.68 -7.36
N LEU A 123 16.87 16.95 -7.93
CA LEU A 123 16.71 18.02 -8.92
C LEU A 123 16.91 19.41 -8.29
N GLN A 124 16.47 19.61 -7.05
CA GLN A 124 16.72 20.84 -6.29
C GLN A 124 18.20 21.04 -6.00
N ALA A 125 18.92 19.95 -5.71
CA ALA A 125 20.37 19.93 -5.56
C ALA A 125 21.15 20.08 -6.88
N ARG A 126 20.48 20.45 -7.99
CA ARG A 126 21.05 20.64 -9.34
C ARG A 126 21.74 19.40 -9.93
N ILE A 127 21.34 18.21 -9.49
CA ILE A 127 21.78 16.96 -10.11
C ILE A 127 21.10 16.81 -11.47
N SER A 128 21.82 16.26 -12.46
CA SER A 128 21.25 15.96 -13.77
C SER A 128 19.99 15.10 -13.67
N PHE A 129 18.90 15.55 -14.29
CA PHE A 129 17.60 14.87 -14.25
C PHE A 129 17.66 13.44 -14.79
N ARG A 130 18.51 13.18 -15.80
CA ARG A 130 18.69 11.83 -16.34
C ARG A 130 19.34 10.90 -15.32
N ARG A 131 20.36 11.40 -14.60
CA ARG A 131 21.06 10.64 -13.55
C ARG A 131 20.10 10.33 -12.41
N ALA A 132 19.38 11.34 -11.91
CA ALA A 132 18.43 11.18 -10.82
C ALA A 132 17.35 10.14 -11.15
N MET A 133 16.77 10.20 -12.36
CA MET A 133 15.77 9.23 -12.80
C MET A 133 16.33 7.82 -12.96
N LYS A 134 17.46 7.63 -13.66
CA LYS A 134 18.07 6.31 -13.84
C LYS A 134 18.48 5.68 -12.50
N GLN A 135 19.00 6.49 -11.58
CA GLN A 135 19.35 6.03 -10.24
C GLN A 135 18.11 5.58 -9.45
N ALA A 136 17.02 6.35 -9.49
CA ALA A 136 15.77 6.00 -8.82
C ALA A 136 15.16 4.71 -9.39
N ILE A 137 15.18 4.55 -10.72
CA ILE A 137 14.70 3.35 -11.41
C ILE A 137 15.52 2.12 -11.00
N ALA A 138 16.85 2.22 -11.05
CA ALA A 138 17.74 1.12 -10.68
C ALA A 138 17.55 0.70 -9.20
N SER A 139 17.36 1.65 -8.29
CA SER A 139 17.07 1.37 -6.88
C SER A 139 15.74 0.65 -6.69
N ALA A 140 14.67 1.07 -7.37
CA ALA A 140 13.36 0.43 -7.27
C ALA A 140 13.37 -1.01 -7.81
N LEU A 141 14.04 -1.25 -8.94
CA LEU A 141 14.17 -2.59 -9.54
C LEU A 141 15.00 -3.53 -8.66
N ARG A 142 16.07 -3.03 -8.04
CA ARG A 142 16.91 -3.83 -7.12
C ARG A 142 16.10 -4.39 -5.94
N VAL A 143 15.13 -3.62 -5.45
CA VAL A 143 14.29 -3.99 -4.29
C VAL A 143 13.10 -4.88 -4.70
N GLY A 144 12.93 -5.15 -6.00
CA GLY A 144 11.95 -6.09 -6.54
C GLY A 144 10.70 -5.44 -7.12
N ALA A 145 10.74 -4.19 -7.57
CA ALA A 145 9.65 -3.65 -8.39
C ALA A 145 9.60 -4.38 -9.75
N GLU A 146 8.42 -4.83 -10.18
CA GLU A 146 8.24 -5.48 -11.49
C GLU A 146 8.30 -4.48 -12.65
N GLY A 147 8.05 -3.20 -12.36
CA GLY A 147 8.35 -2.12 -13.26
C GLY A 147 8.12 -0.75 -12.65
N ILE A 148 8.78 0.23 -13.24
CA ILE A 148 8.73 1.62 -12.80
C ILE A 148 8.74 2.54 -14.01
N LYS A 149 7.95 3.60 -13.94
CA LYS A 149 7.96 4.69 -14.89
C LYS A 149 8.11 5.99 -14.11
N ILE A 150 9.06 6.83 -14.52
CA ILE A 150 9.24 8.18 -13.99
C ILE A 150 9.12 9.15 -15.16
N GLN A 151 8.29 10.18 -14.99
CA GLN A 151 8.13 11.26 -15.95
C GLN A 151 8.39 12.59 -15.25
N VAL A 152 9.28 13.39 -15.81
CA VAL A 152 9.60 14.72 -15.32
C VAL A 152 9.24 15.74 -16.38
N SER A 153 8.48 16.77 -16.00
CA SER A 153 8.01 17.81 -16.89
C SER A 153 8.38 19.20 -16.35
N GLY A 154 8.82 20.09 -17.23
CA GLY A 154 9.13 21.49 -16.91
C GLY A 154 10.39 21.97 -17.63
N ARG A 155 11.04 23.01 -17.10
CA ARG A 155 12.29 23.59 -17.64
C ARG A 155 13.50 22.76 -17.25
N LEU A 156 13.62 21.58 -17.87
CA LEU A 156 14.65 20.59 -17.55
C LEU A 156 16.05 21.16 -17.85
N GLY A 157 16.91 21.17 -16.82
CA GLY A 157 18.28 21.66 -16.94
C GLY A 157 18.40 23.18 -17.15
N GLY A 158 17.35 23.96 -16.86
CA GLY A 158 17.36 25.40 -17.04
C GLY A 158 17.07 25.88 -18.46
N ALA A 159 16.64 24.98 -19.35
CA ALA A 159 16.21 25.34 -20.69
C ALA A 159 15.06 26.37 -20.66
N GLU A 160 15.01 27.25 -21.65
CA GLU A 160 13.96 28.26 -21.80
C GLU A 160 12.59 27.61 -22.02
N MET A 161 12.52 26.63 -22.92
CA MET A 161 11.30 25.89 -23.24
C MET A 161 11.09 24.68 -22.32
N ALA A 162 9.86 24.50 -21.84
CA ALA A 162 9.50 23.34 -21.03
C ALA A 162 9.45 22.07 -21.88
N ARG A 163 10.02 20.98 -21.35
CA ARG A 163 10.03 19.65 -21.98
C ARG A 163 9.52 18.60 -21.00
N THR A 164 9.07 17.49 -21.54
CA THR A 164 8.63 16.33 -20.77
C THR A 164 9.47 15.13 -21.17
N GLU A 165 10.24 14.61 -20.23
CA GLU A 165 11.07 13.42 -20.41
C GLU A 165 10.51 12.29 -19.55
N HIS A 166 10.56 11.07 -20.06
CA HIS A 166 10.14 9.90 -19.30
C HIS A 166 11.09 8.74 -19.51
N TYR A 167 11.37 8.03 -18.42
CA TYR A 167 12.08 6.76 -18.45
C TYR A 167 11.17 5.69 -17.85
N LYS A 168 11.14 4.54 -18.50
CA LYS A 168 10.35 3.39 -18.09
C LYS A 168 11.23 2.16 -18.18
N GLU A 169 11.16 1.32 -17.16
CA GLU A 169 11.84 0.04 -17.12
C GLU A 169 10.90 -1.01 -16.51
N GLY A 170 10.91 -2.23 -17.05
CA GLY A 170 9.98 -3.29 -16.65
C GLY A 170 8.53 -3.08 -17.13
N ARG A 171 7.60 -3.79 -16.49
CA ARG A 171 6.18 -3.83 -16.86
C ARG A 171 5.37 -2.79 -16.09
N THR A 172 4.50 -2.05 -16.77
CA THR A 172 3.59 -1.09 -16.11
C THR A 172 2.20 -1.13 -16.77
N PRO A 173 1.39 -2.18 -16.48
CA PRO A 173 0.09 -2.38 -17.14
C PRO A 173 -0.99 -1.43 -16.57
N LEU A 174 -1.08 -0.20 -17.09
CA LEU A 174 -2.00 0.84 -16.58
C LEU A 174 -3.48 0.52 -16.77
N HIS A 175 -3.84 -0.25 -17.80
CA HIS A 175 -5.23 -0.63 -18.10
C HIS A 175 -5.74 -1.81 -17.26
N THR A 176 -4.83 -2.59 -16.68
CA THR A 176 -5.19 -3.79 -15.90
C THR A 176 -5.61 -3.38 -14.49
N LEU A 177 -6.88 -3.58 -14.14
CA LEU A 177 -7.41 -3.19 -12.82
C LEU A 177 -6.81 -3.98 -11.66
N ARG A 178 -6.50 -5.28 -11.88
CA ARG A 178 -5.85 -6.15 -10.87
C ARG A 178 -4.39 -5.82 -10.58
N ALA A 179 -3.76 -4.95 -11.37
CA ALA A 179 -2.37 -4.57 -11.17
C ALA A 179 -2.24 -3.63 -9.96
N ASP A 180 -1.39 -3.96 -8.97
CA ASP A 180 -1.06 -3.05 -7.87
C ASP A 180 -0.05 -2.01 -8.38
N ILE A 181 -0.62 -0.87 -8.79
CA ILE A 181 0.14 0.28 -9.25
C ILE A 181 0.05 1.38 -8.20
N ASP A 182 1.22 1.80 -7.74
CA ASP A 182 1.39 2.96 -6.90
C ASP A 182 1.71 4.18 -7.76
N TYR A 183 1.08 5.31 -7.48
CA TYR A 183 1.28 6.54 -8.24
C TYR A 183 1.37 7.73 -7.31
N ALA A 184 2.36 8.58 -7.55
CA ALA A 184 2.50 9.85 -6.85
C ALA A 184 2.92 10.97 -7.79
N LEU A 185 2.46 12.16 -7.46
CA LEU A 185 2.93 13.43 -8.00
C LEU A 185 3.78 14.11 -6.92
N SER A 186 4.99 14.50 -7.30
CA SER A 186 5.88 15.32 -6.49
C SER A 186 6.34 16.53 -7.29
N GLU A 187 6.50 17.66 -6.62
CA GLU A 187 6.95 18.90 -7.24
C GLU A 187 8.35 19.25 -6.73
N ALA A 188 9.25 19.64 -7.63
CA ALA A 188 10.55 20.17 -7.28
C ALA A 188 10.58 21.67 -7.56
N GLN A 189 10.82 22.47 -6.51
CA GLN A 189 10.97 23.92 -6.63
C GLN A 189 12.43 24.23 -6.98
N THR A 190 12.67 24.65 -8.22
CA THR A 190 14.00 25.03 -8.71
C THR A 190 14.06 26.52 -8.99
N VAL A 191 15.27 27.06 -9.18
CA VAL A 191 15.47 28.49 -9.49
C VAL A 191 14.74 28.92 -10.77
N TYR A 192 14.61 28.01 -11.73
CA TYR A 192 14.00 28.29 -13.03
C TYR A 192 12.48 28.08 -13.05
N GLY A 193 11.89 27.66 -11.93
CA GLY A 193 10.47 27.36 -11.77
C GLY A 193 10.21 26.00 -11.14
N LYS A 194 8.96 25.53 -11.27
CA LYS A 194 8.52 24.23 -10.74
C LYS A 194 8.70 23.12 -11.78
N LEU A 195 9.29 22.00 -11.36
CA LEU A 195 9.32 20.77 -12.13
C LEU A 195 8.31 19.78 -11.54
N GLY A 196 7.46 19.22 -12.39
CA GLY A 196 6.52 18.17 -12.02
C GLY A 196 7.15 16.79 -12.22
N ILE A 197 7.09 15.94 -11.20
CA ILE A 197 7.60 14.56 -11.23
C ILE A 197 6.42 13.62 -10.99
N LYS A 198 6.16 12.75 -11.95
CA LYS A 198 5.14 11.70 -11.86
C LYS A 198 5.83 10.36 -11.83
N VAL A 199 5.53 9.57 -10.81
CA VAL A 199 6.11 8.23 -10.60
C VAL A 199 4.99 7.20 -10.63
N TRP A 200 5.18 6.13 -11.39
CA TRP A 200 4.36 4.92 -11.36
C TRP A 200 5.24 3.75 -10.99
N ILE A 201 4.86 3.00 -9.97
CA ILE A 201 5.56 1.77 -9.55
C ILE A 201 4.56 0.62 -9.62
N PHE A 202 4.92 -0.43 -10.34
CA PHE A 202 4.17 -1.67 -10.41
C PHE A 202 4.81 -2.69 -9.47
N LYS A 203 4.03 -3.11 -8.47
CA LYS A 203 4.48 -4.04 -7.41
C LYS A 203 4.09 -5.49 -7.68
N GLY A 204 3.32 -5.74 -8.75
CA GLY A 204 2.78 -7.04 -9.11
C GLY A 204 1.26 -7.06 -9.23
N GLU A 205 0.71 -8.21 -9.58
CA GLU A 205 -0.75 -8.42 -9.67
C GLU A 205 -1.30 -8.99 -8.36
N VAL A 206 -2.46 -8.50 -7.93
CA VAL A 206 -3.15 -9.02 -6.74
C VAL A 206 -4.22 -10.00 -7.20
N PHE A 207 -4.09 -11.25 -6.76
CA PHE A 207 -5.08 -12.31 -6.99
C PHE A 207 -5.92 -12.53 -5.72
N GLY A 208 -7.24 -12.51 -5.85
CA GLY A 208 -8.19 -12.72 -4.74
C GLY A 208 -8.82 -11.44 -4.18
N LYS A 209 -9.66 -11.58 -3.13
CA LYS A 209 -10.26 -10.44 -2.41
C LYS A 209 -9.24 -9.88 -1.42
N ARG A 210 -8.74 -8.67 -1.68
CA ARG A 210 -7.84 -7.96 -0.74
C ARG A 210 -8.67 -7.38 0.41
N ASP A 211 -8.17 -7.50 1.63
CA ASP A 211 -8.68 -6.66 2.72
C ASP A 211 -8.26 -5.21 2.45
N LEU A 212 -9.25 -4.35 2.23
CA LEU A 212 -9.09 -2.94 1.90
C LEU A 212 -8.98 -2.07 3.16
N SER A 213 -8.98 -2.68 4.34
CA SER A 213 -8.78 -1.97 5.60
C SER A 213 -7.42 -1.25 5.59
N PRO A 214 -7.34 0.01 6.07
CA PRO A 214 -6.12 0.82 6.00
C PRO A 214 -4.92 0.20 6.72
N ASN A 215 -5.19 -0.68 7.68
CA ASN A 215 -4.21 -1.36 8.52
C ASN A 215 -4.10 -2.87 8.23
N ALA A 216 -4.57 -3.37 7.07
CA ALA A 216 -4.51 -4.81 6.74
C ALA A 216 -3.09 -5.42 6.78
N GLY A 217 -2.03 -4.60 6.71
CA GLY A 217 -0.64 -5.05 6.89
C GLY A 217 -0.25 -5.41 8.33
N GLN A 218 -1.14 -5.17 9.32
CA GLN A 218 -0.91 -5.42 10.74
C GLN A 218 -1.19 -6.89 11.14
N GLN A 219 -1.87 -7.67 10.29
CA GLN A 219 -2.10 -9.10 10.51
C GLN A 219 -1.07 -9.94 9.75
N SER A 220 0.16 -10.03 10.27
CA SER A 220 1.01 -11.19 10.00
C SER A 220 1.80 -11.53 11.26
N GLY A 221 1.27 -12.51 12.00
CA GLY A 221 1.86 -13.03 13.23
C GLY A 221 0.99 -13.97 14.08
N GLY A 222 -0.29 -14.19 13.74
CA GLY A 222 -1.16 -15.14 14.44
C GLY A 222 -1.36 -16.45 13.66
N PRO A 223 -1.38 -17.64 14.30
CA PRO A 223 -1.54 -18.92 13.59
C PRO A 223 -2.91 -19.00 12.91
N SER A 224 -2.90 -19.35 11.62
CA SER A 224 -4.09 -19.66 10.83
C SER A 224 -4.91 -20.75 11.50
N THR A 225 -6.02 -20.37 12.13
CA THR A 225 -6.96 -21.30 12.74
C THR A 225 -8.27 -21.22 11.96
N GLY A 226 -8.72 -22.36 11.41
CA GLY A 226 -10.11 -22.58 11.00
C GLY A 226 -10.42 -22.44 9.51
N GLY A 227 -10.09 -23.46 8.72
CA GLY A 227 -10.77 -23.69 7.43
C GLY A 227 -12.26 -24.05 7.66
N PRO A 228 -13.18 -23.65 6.77
CA PRO A 228 -14.61 -23.89 6.97
C PRO A 228 -14.94 -25.38 6.85
N ARG A 229 -15.57 -25.91 7.92
CA ARG A 229 -16.14 -27.27 7.94
C ARG A 229 -17.25 -27.36 6.90
N ASN A 230 -17.15 -28.37 6.06
CA ASN A 230 -18.09 -28.70 5.01
C ASN A 230 -19.32 -29.36 5.66
N ASP A 231 -20.40 -28.62 5.88
CA ASP A 231 -21.70 -29.16 6.28
C ASP A 231 -22.30 -29.94 5.10
N ARG A 232 -22.02 -31.25 5.06
CA ARG A 232 -22.78 -32.18 4.22
C ARG A 232 -24.02 -32.63 4.97
N ASN A 233 -25.15 -32.09 4.53
CA ASN A 233 -26.48 -32.64 4.68
C ASN A 233 -26.50 -34.18 4.55
N GLU A 234 -26.69 -34.89 5.65
CA GLU A 234 -27.28 -36.24 5.64
C GLU A 234 -28.78 -36.11 5.93
N ARG A 235 -29.57 -36.08 4.86
CA ARG A 235 -31.01 -36.32 4.89
C ARG A 235 -31.34 -37.44 3.90
N GLY A 236 -31.85 -38.54 4.44
CA GLY A 236 -32.75 -39.43 3.71
C GLY A 236 -32.13 -40.77 3.28
N GLY A 237 -32.74 -41.86 3.72
CA GLY A 237 -32.50 -43.18 3.14
C GLY A 237 -32.70 -44.37 4.09
N ASN A 238 -33.80 -44.39 4.85
CA ASN A 238 -34.22 -45.58 5.59
C ASN A 238 -34.93 -46.53 4.60
N ASP A 239 -34.20 -47.46 3.99
CA ASP A 239 -34.80 -48.56 3.23
C ASP A 239 -34.43 -49.91 3.87
N ARG A 240 -35.40 -50.44 4.61
CA ARG A 240 -35.49 -51.85 5.00
C ARG A 240 -36.22 -52.61 3.89
N ARG A 241 -35.55 -53.57 3.26
CA ARG A 241 -36.15 -54.80 2.69
C ARG A 241 -35.02 -55.77 2.35
N ASP A 242 -34.81 -56.83 3.12
CA ASP A 242 -35.49 -58.15 3.08
C ASP A 242 -34.87 -59.09 2.03
N GLY A 243 -34.56 -60.35 2.42
CA GLY A 243 -34.19 -61.40 1.47
C GLY A 243 -33.02 -62.33 1.86
N ARG A 244 -33.33 -63.41 2.56
CA ARG A 244 -32.53 -64.64 2.79
C ARG A 244 -31.92 -65.24 1.50
N ASN A 245 -30.69 -65.78 1.53
CA ASN A 245 -30.41 -67.24 1.55
C ASN A 245 -28.91 -67.65 1.43
N LYS A 246 -28.58 -68.74 2.15
CA LYS A 246 -27.58 -69.81 1.90
C LYS A 246 -26.04 -69.58 1.97
N ARG A 247 -25.51 -69.97 3.14
CA ARG A 247 -24.32 -70.84 3.48
C ARG A 247 -23.73 -71.75 2.34
N PRO A 248 -22.57 -72.46 2.56
CA PRO A 248 -21.19 -72.01 2.82
C PRO A 248 -20.14 -72.83 1.96
N GLY A 249 -18.85 -72.49 2.01
CA GLY A 249 -17.76 -73.34 1.45
C GLY A 249 -16.46 -72.54 1.38
N ASP A 250 -15.52 -72.70 2.31
CA ASP A 250 -14.51 -73.78 2.48
C ASP A 250 -13.25 -73.58 1.60
N VAL A 251 -12.10 -73.87 2.23
CA VAL A 251 -10.78 -74.20 1.65
C VAL A 251 -9.82 -73.05 1.23
N ASN A 252 -8.97 -72.65 2.20
CA ASN A 252 -7.52 -72.98 2.27
C ASN A 252 -6.45 -72.16 1.51
N GLN A 253 -5.35 -71.90 2.26
CA GLN A 253 -3.93 -71.79 1.86
C GLN A 253 -3.49 -70.60 0.98
N LYS A 254 -2.27 -70.04 1.05
CA LYS A 254 -1.10 -70.00 1.97
C LYS A 254 -0.07 -69.07 1.26
N ARG A 255 0.98 -68.69 1.99
CA ARG A 255 2.32 -68.19 1.55
C ARG A 255 2.39 -66.69 1.21
N SER A 256 3.05 -65.83 2.00
CA SER A 256 4.42 -65.77 2.56
C SER A 256 5.46 -65.16 1.60
N SER A 257 6.20 -64.19 2.16
CA SER A 257 7.57 -63.74 1.82
C SER A 257 7.79 -63.21 0.40
N GLY A 258 8.47 -62.09 0.15
CA GLY A 258 9.56 -61.47 0.88
C GLY A 258 10.65 -61.07 -0.14
N ALA A 259 11.55 -60.20 0.30
CA ALA A 259 12.82 -59.79 -0.32
C ALA A 259 12.73 -58.81 -1.51
N LYS A 260 13.27 -57.59 -1.41
CA LYS A 260 14.67 -57.11 -1.34
C LYS A 260 15.43 -57.17 -2.67
N ARG A 261 16.09 -56.04 -2.95
CA ARG A 261 17.22 -55.79 -3.87
C ARG A 261 16.81 -55.59 -5.34
N LYS A 262 17.39 -54.65 -6.08
CA LYS A 262 18.65 -53.93 -5.94
C LYS A 262 18.47 -52.46 -6.32
#